data_AF-A0A9D5NBP6-F1
#
_entry.id   AF-A0A9D5NBP6-F1
#
_cell.length_a   1.000
_cell.length_b   1.000
_cell.length_c   1.000
_cell.angle_alpha   90.00
_cell.angle_beta   90.00
_cell.angle_gamma   90.00
#
_symmetry.space_group_name_H-M   'P 1'
#
loop_
_entity.id
_entity.type
_entity.pdbx_description
1 polymer ?
#
loop_
_entity_poly.entity_id
_entity_poly.type
_entity_poly.pdbx_seq_one_letter_code
_entity_poly.pdbx_strand_id
1 'polypeptide(L)'
;MSILKLKPAYKDYLWGGHRLVDEYNMAYDGDILAEAWTLSCHPDGPSVIMNGANKGKTLYEYIQENGQEVLGTHCRRFRDFPILIKFIDARDDLSIQVHPNNGFALSKEGQYGKTEMWYVLDAAPGAFIYYGFKREVSKEEFAQRIKDNTIQEVLNAVEVHNGDAFLIEAGTLHAIGKGCLIAEIQQNSNVTYRVYDYGRKGKDGKKRDLHIEKALAVTSRMPVIRKGEGYPHIADCDYFTVDKLNLDGNLTYRMQGRVSEESFLSILILDGEGTLSNQNEKVPYRKGDSLFLPAGSGDWQIEGKCDALVTTIREKASPIRVGVDIGSSEVQIGIVNNEQHLIAISQYPFDRSRTAEENIDDLAVRVLALLKENEIPLDQCIGVGVGIPGTIDRKNGKVLYSNNIQWEDVSIVQRLGRVIPCPVRIANNADCAALGEAVAGAGKDYSDVAMFTLGGGVGGGIILNGKVFEGGIMGGSEIGHMVIRSGGRICTCGRKGCLEAYVSVPALLKNAETECGEALTLDEIFDRYHNGDEVIQQVIDEYVDALGVGIVNIVNMFR
;
A
#
# COMPACT_ATOMS: atom_id res chain seq x y z
N MET A 1 10.75 11.91 19.99
CA MET A 1 10.55 10.43 19.99
C MET A 1 11.87 9.75 20.30
N SER A 2 11.86 8.46 20.67
CA SER A 2 13.08 7.75 21.06
C SER A 2 13.86 7.16 19.88
N ILE A 3 15.17 7.08 20.02
CA ILE A 3 16.07 6.30 19.15
C ILE A 3 15.91 4.82 19.52
N LEU A 4 15.50 3.97 18.57
CA LEU A 4 15.27 2.56 18.82
C LEU A 4 16.45 1.73 18.31
N LYS A 5 17.17 1.06 19.21
CA LYS A 5 18.20 0.07 18.87
C LYS A 5 17.56 -1.30 18.73
N LEU A 6 17.79 -1.97 17.62
CA LEU A 6 17.09 -3.20 17.25
C LEU A 6 17.97 -4.44 17.43
N LYS A 7 17.45 -5.44 18.15
CA LYS A 7 18.01 -6.79 18.21
C LYS A 7 17.54 -7.56 16.97
N PRO A 8 18.46 -8.17 16.20
CA PRO A 8 18.10 -8.93 15.01
C PRO A 8 17.38 -10.24 15.33
N ALA A 9 16.63 -10.75 14.35
CA ALA A 9 16.23 -12.16 14.31
C ALA A 9 17.26 -12.98 13.53
N TYR A 10 17.67 -14.14 14.05
CA TYR A 10 18.76 -14.95 13.49
C TYR A 10 18.23 -16.13 12.67
N LYS A 11 18.88 -16.43 11.55
CA LYS A 11 18.57 -17.56 10.66
C LYS A 11 19.80 -18.44 10.43
N ASP A 12 19.64 -19.74 10.63
CA ASP A 12 20.72 -20.74 10.63
C ASP A 12 20.70 -21.62 9.37
N TYR A 13 20.46 -21.00 8.20
CA TYR A 13 20.39 -21.74 6.94
C TYR A 13 21.70 -22.44 6.61
N LEU A 14 21.62 -23.62 5.97
CA LEU A 14 22.74 -24.54 5.76
C LEU A 14 23.96 -23.93 5.04
N TRP A 15 23.72 -22.96 4.17
CA TRP A 15 24.76 -22.25 3.41
C TRP A 15 25.49 -21.18 4.22
N GLY A 16 24.99 -20.86 5.41
CA GLY A 16 25.52 -19.81 6.27
C GLY A 16 26.92 -20.12 6.81
N GLY A 17 27.64 -19.06 7.14
CA GLY A 17 28.89 -19.13 7.90
C GLY A 17 28.71 -18.77 9.36
N HIS A 18 29.74 -18.18 9.95
CA HIS A 18 29.79 -17.73 11.34
C HIS A 18 30.34 -16.30 11.47
N ARG A 19 30.63 -15.62 10.35
CA ARG A 19 31.25 -14.29 10.32
C ARG A 19 30.39 -13.22 10.97
N LEU A 20 29.07 -13.38 10.95
CA LEU A 20 28.16 -12.46 11.64
C LEU A 20 28.36 -12.46 13.16
N VAL A 21 28.70 -13.62 13.74
CA VAL A 21 29.05 -13.73 15.16
C VAL A 21 30.44 -13.16 15.40
N ASP A 22 31.41 -13.60 14.60
CA ASP A 22 32.84 -13.31 14.81
C ASP A 22 33.22 -11.85 14.52
N GLU A 23 32.57 -11.23 13.52
CA GLU A 23 32.96 -9.91 12.99
C GLU A 23 31.89 -8.82 13.22
N TYR A 24 30.62 -9.19 13.44
CA TYR A 24 29.48 -8.25 13.55
C TYR A 24 28.79 -8.28 14.92
N ASN A 25 29.41 -8.93 15.91
CA ASN A 25 28.93 -8.94 17.30
C ASN A 25 27.50 -9.49 17.47
N MET A 26 27.06 -10.40 16.57
CA MET A 26 25.75 -11.02 16.69
C MET A 26 25.75 -12.01 17.86
N ALA A 27 24.87 -11.79 18.82
CA ALA A 27 24.76 -12.63 20.02
C ALA A 27 24.00 -13.94 19.71
N TYR A 28 24.68 -14.85 19.03
CA TYR A 28 24.18 -16.17 18.63
C TYR A 28 25.17 -17.25 19.06
N ASP A 29 24.66 -18.37 19.56
CA ASP A 29 25.42 -19.45 20.19
C ASP A 29 25.49 -20.73 19.34
N GLY A 30 24.84 -20.74 18.17
CA GLY A 30 24.88 -21.87 17.24
C GLY A 30 26.04 -21.78 16.24
N ASP A 31 26.39 -22.92 15.65
CA ASP A 31 27.55 -23.05 14.76
C ASP A 31 27.38 -22.36 13.39
N ILE A 32 26.15 -22.06 12.97
CA ILE A 32 25.83 -21.49 11.66
C ILE A 32 24.86 -20.33 11.82
N LEU A 33 25.29 -19.13 11.45
CA LEU A 33 24.45 -17.94 11.34
C LEU A 33 24.49 -17.40 9.91
N ALA A 34 23.48 -17.76 9.13
CA ALA A 34 23.37 -17.40 7.72
C ALA A 34 22.87 -15.97 7.52
N GLU A 35 21.83 -15.58 8.26
CA GLU A 35 21.24 -14.25 8.18
C GLU A 35 20.98 -13.66 9.57
N ALA A 36 21.16 -12.36 9.69
CA ALA A 36 20.68 -11.56 10.82
C ALA A 36 19.72 -10.49 10.29
N TRP A 37 18.42 -10.59 10.61
CA TRP A 37 17.38 -9.65 10.19
C TRP A 37 17.37 -8.47 11.15
N THR A 38 18.14 -7.44 10.82
CA THR A 38 18.50 -6.33 11.71
C THR A 38 17.44 -5.24 11.79
N LEU A 39 16.55 -5.16 10.81
CA LEU A 39 15.32 -4.37 10.86
C LEU A 39 14.21 -5.17 10.16
N SER A 40 13.22 -5.61 10.93
CA SER A 40 12.18 -6.51 10.45
C SER A 40 10.88 -6.34 11.24
N CYS A 41 9.79 -6.21 10.51
CA CYS A 41 8.43 -6.42 11.02
C CYS A 41 7.81 -7.71 10.46
N HIS A 42 8.61 -8.53 9.77
CA HIS A 42 8.12 -9.76 9.15
C HIS A 42 7.80 -10.81 10.23
N PRO A 43 6.66 -11.52 10.16
CA PRO A 43 6.28 -12.53 11.15
C PRO A 43 7.31 -13.63 11.37
N ASP A 44 8.01 -14.05 10.32
CA ASP A 44 9.05 -15.08 10.40
C ASP A 44 10.25 -14.68 11.26
N GLY A 45 10.48 -13.39 11.52
CA GLY A 45 11.64 -12.93 12.26
C GLY A 45 11.58 -11.44 12.59
N PRO A 46 10.69 -11.00 13.50
CA PRO A 46 10.58 -9.60 13.87
C PRO A 46 11.78 -9.15 14.72
N SER A 47 12.26 -7.94 14.48
CA SER A 47 13.31 -7.32 15.32
C SER A 47 12.73 -6.81 16.64
N VAL A 48 13.53 -6.86 17.70
CA VAL A 48 13.10 -6.50 19.08
C VAL A 48 13.84 -5.26 19.56
N ILE A 49 13.12 -4.30 20.14
CA ILE A 49 13.70 -3.06 20.67
C ILE A 49 14.52 -3.36 21.93
N MET A 50 15.76 -2.84 21.99
CA MET A 50 16.73 -3.14 23.04
C MET A 50 16.81 -2.10 24.16
N ASN A 51 16.27 -0.90 23.95
CA ASN A 51 16.44 0.26 24.82
C ASN A 51 15.14 1.05 25.02
N GLY A 52 15.19 2.00 25.95
CA GLY A 52 14.08 2.92 26.23
C GLY A 52 12.83 2.25 26.81
N ALA A 53 11.73 3.00 26.81
CA ALA A 53 10.45 2.56 27.37
C ALA A 53 9.81 1.38 26.61
N ASN A 54 10.18 1.17 25.34
CA ASN A 54 9.66 0.11 24.48
C ASN A 54 10.55 -1.14 24.44
N LYS A 55 11.57 -1.23 25.30
CA LYS A 55 12.46 -2.39 25.37
C LYS A 55 11.67 -3.69 25.53
N GLY A 56 12.02 -4.69 24.73
CA GLY A 56 11.40 -6.02 24.73
C GLY A 56 10.21 -6.15 23.78
N LYS A 57 9.63 -5.05 23.28
CA LYS A 57 8.62 -5.09 22.23
C LYS A 57 9.26 -5.34 20.87
N THR A 58 8.55 -6.04 20.01
CA THR A 58 8.89 -6.09 18.57
C THR A 58 8.68 -4.72 17.93
N LEU A 59 9.39 -4.45 16.84
CA LEU A 59 9.16 -3.22 16.06
C LEU A 59 7.72 -3.15 15.52
N TYR A 60 7.13 -4.30 15.18
CA TYR A 60 5.73 -4.39 14.74
C TYR A 60 4.76 -3.94 15.84
N GLU A 61 4.89 -4.46 17.07
CA GLU A 61 4.05 -4.06 18.21
C GLU A 61 4.17 -2.56 18.49
N TYR A 62 5.40 -2.02 18.45
CA TYR A 62 5.62 -0.59 18.61
C TYR A 62 4.84 0.24 17.58
N ILE A 63 4.86 -0.16 16.30
CA ILE A 63 4.11 0.54 15.23
C ILE A 63 2.60 0.42 15.46
N GLN A 64 2.09 -0.74 15.86
CA GLN A 64 0.66 -0.92 16.12
C GLN A 64 0.17 -0.03 17.28
N GLU A 65 0.97 0.12 18.33
CA GLU A 65 0.61 0.95 19.48
C GLU A 65 0.71 2.46 19.21
N ASN A 66 1.67 2.88 18.41
CA ASN A 66 1.96 4.31 18.17
C ASN A 66 1.33 4.85 16.87
N GLY A 67 0.72 3.99 16.05
CA GLY A 67 0.13 4.35 14.77
C GLY A 67 1.14 4.32 13.62
N GLN A 68 0.63 4.25 12.38
CA GLN A 68 1.48 4.21 11.18
C GLN A 68 2.19 5.54 10.91
N GLU A 69 1.79 6.61 11.58
CA GLU A 69 2.40 7.94 11.50
C GLU A 69 3.89 7.91 11.87
N VAL A 70 4.32 6.99 12.75
CA VAL A 70 5.73 6.80 13.11
C VAL A 70 6.60 6.35 11.93
N LEU A 71 6.00 5.95 10.80
CA LEU A 71 6.68 5.59 9.56
C LEU A 71 6.81 6.78 8.60
N GLY A 72 6.00 7.82 8.78
CA GLY A 72 5.98 9.03 7.96
C GLY A 72 4.99 9.01 6.80
N THR A 73 4.69 10.19 6.25
CA THR A 73 3.66 10.37 5.21
C THR A 73 3.95 9.60 3.93
N HIS A 74 5.22 9.42 3.55
CA HIS A 74 5.61 8.63 2.36
C HIS A 74 5.35 7.13 2.54
N CYS A 75 5.24 6.66 3.79
CA CYS A 75 4.88 5.27 4.07
C CYS A 75 3.38 5.00 3.97
N ARG A 76 2.53 6.04 3.89
CA ARG A 76 1.07 5.86 3.78
C ARG A 76 0.64 5.08 2.56
N ARG A 77 1.46 5.03 1.50
CA ARG A 77 1.20 4.21 0.30
C ARG A 77 1.35 2.70 0.53
N PHE A 78 1.96 2.29 1.65
CA PHE A 78 2.12 0.89 2.01
C PHE A 78 1.07 0.50 3.05
N ARG A 79 0.42 -0.64 2.82
CA ARG A 79 -0.49 -1.27 3.78
C ARG A 79 0.22 -1.64 5.10
N ASP A 80 1.40 -2.24 5.00
CA ASP A 80 2.24 -2.76 6.07
C ASP A 80 3.63 -2.09 6.06
N PHE A 81 4.46 -2.35 7.08
CA PHE A 81 5.83 -1.84 7.14
C PHE A 81 6.62 -2.26 5.88
N PRO A 82 7.29 -1.33 5.17
CA PRO A 82 7.65 -1.56 3.76
C PRO A 82 8.93 -2.33 3.51
N ILE A 83 9.88 -2.36 4.46
CA ILE A 83 11.23 -2.89 4.22
C ILE A 83 11.65 -3.96 5.23
N LEU A 84 12.68 -4.73 4.86
CA LEU A 84 13.40 -5.67 5.69
C LEU A 84 14.89 -5.48 5.40
N ILE A 85 15.72 -5.35 6.44
CA ILE A 85 17.17 -5.21 6.32
C ILE A 85 17.86 -6.38 6.99
N LYS A 86 18.89 -6.91 6.34
CA LYS A 86 19.64 -8.07 6.84
C LYS A 86 21.13 -7.94 6.61
N PHE A 87 21.88 -8.68 7.41
CA PHE A 87 23.20 -9.17 7.04
C PHE A 87 23.12 -10.61 6.57
N ILE A 88 23.91 -10.97 5.57
CA ILE A 88 23.99 -12.31 4.97
C ILE A 88 25.45 -12.75 4.90
N ASP A 89 25.79 -13.88 5.51
CA ASP A 89 27.10 -14.54 5.42
C ASP A 89 27.01 -15.82 4.57
N ALA A 90 27.37 -15.70 3.30
CA ALA A 90 27.31 -16.78 2.33
C ALA A 90 28.61 -17.61 2.35
N ARG A 91 28.73 -18.54 3.31
CA ARG A 91 29.85 -19.50 3.31
C ARG A 91 29.82 -20.44 2.11
N ASP A 92 28.63 -20.78 1.64
CA ASP A 92 28.38 -21.63 0.47
C ASP A 92 27.37 -20.96 -0.48
N ASP A 93 27.26 -21.46 -1.72
CA ASP A 93 26.42 -20.86 -2.76
C ASP A 93 24.94 -20.84 -2.35
N LEU A 94 24.26 -19.69 -2.38
CA LEU A 94 22.82 -19.64 -2.16
C LEU A 94 22.06 -20.18 -3.36
N SER A 95 20.81 -20.58 -3.13
CA SER A 95 19.98 -21.10 -4.21
C SER A 95 19.74 -20.07 -5.31
N ILE A 96 19.74 -20.52 -6.57
CA ILE A 96 19.34 -19.69 -7.70
C ILE A 96 17.83 -19.48 -7.62
N GLN A 97 17.41 -18.23 -7.58
CA GLN A 97 16.07 -17.84 -7.23
C GLN A 97 15.61 -16.57 -7.93
N VAL A 98 14.30 -16.38 -7.92
CA VAL A 98 13.63 -15.18 -8.41
C VAL A 98 12.57 -14.74 -7.43
N HIS A 99 12.32 -13.44 -7.39
CA HIS A 99 11.33 -12.81 -6.54
C HIS A 99 10.17 -12.24 -7.37
N PRO A 100 8.90 -12.44 -6.97
CA PRO A 100 7.76 -11.80 -7.64
C PRO A 100 7.67 -10.30 -7.34
N ASN A 101 6.99 -9.57 -8.22
CA ASN A 101 6.53 -8.20 -7.94
C ASN A 101 5.31 -8.22 -6.99
N ASN A 102 4.89 -7.04 -6.51
CA ASN A 102 3.76 -6.93 -5.57
C ASN A 102 2.45 -7.55 -6.09
N GLY A 103 2.11 -7.33 -7.37
CA GLY A 103 0.86 -7.85 -7.94
C GLY A 103 0.78 -9.37 -7.92
N PHE A 104 1.86 -10.05 -8.30
CA PHE A 104 1.91 -11.51 -8.26
C PHE A 104 2.01 -12.03 -6.81
N ALA A 105 2.87 -11.42 -5.99
CA ALA A 105 3.13 -11.88 -4.62
C ALA A 105 1.90 -11.78 -3.73
N LEU A 106 1.13 -10.69 -3.80
CA LEU A 106 -0.05 -10.52 -2.96
C LEU A 106 -1.16 -11.48 -3.36
N SER A 107 -1.41 -11.63 -4.67
CA SER A 107 -2.46 -12.53 -5.16
C SER A 107 -2.15 -14.02 -4.93
N LYS A 108 -0.88 -14.42 -4.85
CA LYS A 108 -0.47 -15.84 -4.71
C LYS A 108 0.05 -16.22 -3.33
N GLU A 109 0.62 -15.28 -2.59
CA GLU A 109 1.32 -15.54 -1.32
C GLU A 109 0.78 -14.67 -0.16
N GLY A 110 -0.05 -13.66 -0.43
CA GLY A 110 -0.55 -12.72 0.58
C GLY A 110 0.52 -11.78 1.16
N GLN A 111 1.71 -11.74 0.56
CA GLN A 111 2.86 -10.95 0.99
C GLN A 111 3.27 -9.94 -0.08
N TYR A 112 4.09 -8.95 0.29
CA TYR A 112 4.72 -8.08 -0.69
C TYR A 112 5.62 -8.85 -1.65
N GLY A 113 5.83 -8.26 -2.83
CA GLY A 113 6.92 -8.62 -3.71
C GLY A 113 8.27 -8.34 -3.05
N LYS A 114 9.34 -8.68 -3.75
CA LYS A 114 10.69 -8.58 -3.20
C LYS A 114 11.67 -8.03 -4.23
N THR A 115 11.62 -6.72 -4.40
CA THR A 115 12.75 -5.92 -4.90
C THR A 115 13.74 -5.71 -3.76
N GLU A 116 15.02 -5.84 -4.06
CA GLU A 116 16.09 -5.79 -3.07
C GLU A 116 17.34 -5.09 -3.58
N MET A 117 18.22 -4.73 -2.66
CA MET A 117 19.53 -4.18 -2.90
C MET A 117 20.54 -4.95 -2.07
N TRP A 118 21.67 -5.30 -2.69
CA TRP A 118 22.82 -5.88 -2.04
C TRP A 118 23.97 -4.90 -2.02
N TYR A 119 24.53 -4.67 -0.85
CA TYR A 119 25.78 -3.98 -0.65
C TYR A 119 26.83 -4.97 -0.15
N VAL A 120 27.90 -5.17 -0.92
CA VAL A 120 28.95 -6.13 -0.61
C VAL A 120 29.87 -5.55 0.46
N LEU A 121 29.82 -6.15 1.65
CA LEU A 121 30.63 -5.75 2.81
C LEU A 121 32.03 -6.33 2.73
N ASP A 122 32.12 -7.56 2.23
CA ASP A 122 33.37 -8.25 1.99
C ASP A 122 33.15 -9.40 0.99
N ALA A 123 34.22 -9.78 0.29
CA ALA A 123 34.19 -10.80 -0.76
C ALA A 123 35.51 -11.58 -0.77
N ALA A 124 35.44 -12.90 -0.63
CA ALA A 124 36.59 -13.77 -0.82
C ALA A 124 37.09 -13.69 -2.29
N PRO A 125 38.37 -14.00 -2.58
CA PRO A 125 38.88 -14.02 -3.95
C PRO A 125 38.03 -14.92 -4.88
N GLY A 126 37.55 -14.35 -5.98
CA GLY A 126 36.66 -15.03 -6.94
C GLY A 126 35.21 -15.20 -6.47
N ALA A 127 34.81 -14.56 -5.36
CA ALA A 127 33.42 -14.48 -4.97
C ALA A 127 32.61 -13.72 -6.02
N PHE A 128 31.39 -14.18 -6.26
CA PHE A 128 30.55 -13.68 -7.33
C PHE A 128 29.09 -13.69 -6.92
N ILE A 129 28.27 -13.00 -7.71
CA ILE A 129 26.82 -13.15 -7.68
C ILE A 129 26.32 -13.57 -9.06
N TYR A 130 25.25 -14.36 -9.11
CA TYR A 130 24.44 -14.44 -10.33
C TYR A 130 23.50 -13.24 -10.36
N TYR A 131 23.53 -12.48 -11.45
CA TYR A 131 22.74 -11.27 -11.62
C TYR A 131 22.14 -11.20 -13.03
N GLY A 132 20.97 -11.85 -13.19
CA GLY A 132 20.25 -11.96 -14.45
C GLY A 132 20.83 -12.98 -15.42
N PHE A 133 20.30 -12.96 -16.65
CA PHE A 133 20.81 -13.78 -17.75
C PHE A 133 21.90 -13.06 -18.53
N LYS A 134 22.84 -13.80 -19.13
CA LYS A 134 23.88 -13.25 -20.04
C LYS A 134 23.29 -12.74 -21.37
N ARG A 135 22.17 -13.34 -21.78
CA ARG A 135 21.44 -13.07 -23.01
C ARG A 135 19.96 -13.32 -22.78
N GLU A 136 19.12 -12.90 -23.72
CA GLU A 136 17.72 -13.28 -23.70
C GLU A 136 17.56 -14.82 -23.76
N VAL A 137 16.62 -15.34 -22.98
CA VAL A 137 16.30 -16.78 -22.89
C VAL A 137 14.79 -16.96 -23.08
N SER A 138 14.35 -17.93 -23.88
CA SER A 138 12.91 -18.18 -24.01
C SER A 138 12.33 -18.86 -22.76
N LYS A 139 11.01 -18.85 -22.60
CA LYS A 139 10.36 -19.55 -21.48
C LYS A 139 10.62 -21.06 -21.54
N GLU A 140 10.65 -21.62 -22.74
CA GLU A 140 10.89 -23.04 -23.02
C GLU A 140 12.35 -23.42 -22.71
N GLU A 141 13.33 -22.61 -23.15
CA GLU A 141 14.73 -22.83 -22.81
C GLU A 141 14.92 -22.74 -21.29
N PHE A 142 14.34 -21.74 -20.64
CA PHE A 142 14.45 -21.58 -19.19
C PHE A 142 13.91 -22.81 -18.43
N ALA A 143 12.72 -23.30 -18.79
CA ALA A 143 12.13 -24.50 -18.20
C ALA A 143 12.99 -25.75 -18.44
N GLN A 144 13.53 -25.91 -19.65
CA GLN A 144 14.38 -27.05 -20.01
C GLN A 144 15.71 -27.04 -19.25
N ARG A 145 16.37 -25.88 -19.14
CA ARG A 145 17.62 -25.70 -18.40
C ARG A 145 17.48 -26.00 -16.91
N ILE A 146 16.34 -25.66 -16.30
CA ILE A 146 16.02 -26.04 -14.92
C ILE A 146 15.93 -27.56 -14.80
N LYS A 147 15.15 -28.20 -15.68
CA LYS A 147 14.95 -29.66 -15.68
C LYS A 147 16.26 -30.42 -15.84
N ASP A 148 17.14 -29.92 -16.71
CA ASP A 148 18.41 -30.53 -17.03
C ASP A 148 19.55 -30.13 -16.06
N ASN A 149 19.26 -29.27 -15.07
CA ASN A 149 20.23 -28.72 -14.11
C ASN A 149 21.39 -27.93 -14.76
N THR A 150 21.15 -27.29 -15.91
CA THR A 150 22.15 -26.51 -16.67
C THR A 150 21.88 -25.00 -16.65
N ILE A 151 21.02 -24.53 -15.74
CA ILE A 151 20.61 -23.11 -15.68
C ILE A 151 21.79 -22.14 -15.54
N GLN A 152 22.83 -22.53 -14.80
CA GLN A 152 24.02 -21.71 -14.56
C GLN A 152 24.75 -21.30 -15.84
N GLU A 153 24.65 -22.08 -16.91
CA GLU A 153 25.35 -21.81 -18.17
C GLU A 153 24.87 -20.52 -18.85
N VAL A 154 23.62 -20.12 -18.58
CA VAL A 154 22.99 -18.93 -19.17
C VAL A 154 22.91 -17.75 -18.20
N LEU A 155 23.34 -17.90 -16.95
CA LEU A 155 23.32 -16.83 -15.94
C LEU A 155 24.55 -15.96 -15.97
N ASN A 156 24.36 -14.66 -15.79
CA ASN A 156 25.44 -13.71 -15.70
C ASN A 156 26.09 -13.78 -14.32
N ALA A 157 27.26 -14.43 -14.22
CA ALA A 157 28.08 -14.42 -13.02
C ALA A 157 28.96 -13.17 -13.01
N VAL A 158 28.79 -12.34 -11.99
CA VAL A 158 29.51 -11.08 -11.80
C VAL A 158 30.40 -11.24 -10.58
N GLU A 159 31.72 -11.16 -10.78
CA GLU A 159 32.68 -11.10 -9.68
C GLU A 159 32.46 -9.82 -8.88
N VAL A 160 32.53 -9.91 -7.55
CA VAL A 160 32.18 -8.81 -6.64
C VAL A 160 33.32 -8.46 -5.70
N HIS A 161 33.37 -7.18 -5.30
CA HIS A 161 34.35 -6.62 -4.40
C HIS A 161 33.65 -5.82 -3.28
N ASN A 162 34.37 -5.59 -2.17
CA ASN A 162 33.87 -4.73 -1.11
C ASN A 162 33.49 -3.34 -1.66
N GLY A 163 32.28 -2.90 -1.34
CA GLY A 163 31.70 -1.63 -1.77
C GLY A 163 30.82 -1.72 -3.00
N ASP A 164 30.82 -2.86 -3.71
CA ASP A 164 29.90 -3.06 -4.83
C ASP A 164 28.44 -3.04 -4.35
N ALA A 165 27.59 -2.39 -5.14
CA ALA A 165 26.15 -2.35 -4.91
C ALA A 165 25.36 -2.83 -6.14
N PHE A 166 24.27 -3.55 -5.87
CA PHE A 166 23.37 -4.11 -6.87
C PHE A 166 21.92 -3.91 -6.45
N LEU A 167 21.13 -3.23 -7.29
CA LEU A 167 19.67 -3.18 -7.14
C LEU A 167 19.05 -4.30 -7.97
N ILE A 168 18.39 -5.25 -7.31
CA ILE A 168 17.78 -6.44 -7.90
C ILE A 168 16.27 -6.22 -7.96
N GLU A 169 15.79 -5.80 -9.13
CA GLU A 169 14.36 -5.63 -9.40
C GLU A 169 13.64 -6.98 -9.37
N ALA A 170 12.42 -7.00 -8.84
CA ALA A 170 11.56 -8.18 -8.87
C ALA A 170 11.44 -8.77 -10.28
N GLY A 171 11.53 -10.09 -10.39
CA GLY A 171 11.59 -10.83 -11.64
C GLY A 171 13.01 -11.12 -12.13
N THR A 172 14.03 -10.48 -11.57
CA THR A 172 15.43 -10.79 -11.89
C THR A 172 15.83 -12.13 -11.29
N LEU A 173 16.38 -13.04 -12.10
CA LEU A 173 16.95 -14.31 -11.61
C LEU A 173 18.35 -14.05 -11.03
N HIS A 174 18.61 -14.47 -9.79
CA HIS A 174 19.84 -14.14 -9.08
C HIS A 174 20.23 -15.19 -8.03
N ALA A 175 21.46 -15.10 -7.53
CA ALA A 175 21.94 -15.84 -6.36
C ALA A 175 23.20 -15.20 -5.79
N ILE A 176 23.41 -15.32 -4.49
CA ILE A 176 24.67 -14.96 -3.84
C ILE A 176 25.62 -16.16 -3.93
N GLY A 177 26.79 -15.99 -4.54
CA GLY A 177 27.83 -17.02 -4.57
C GLY A 177 28.59 -17.10 -3.25
N LYS A 178 29.24 -18.24 -3.01
CA LYS A 178 30.03 -18.47 -1.81
C LYS A 178 31.13 -17.42 -1.61
N GLY A 179 31.45 -17.16 -0.36
CA GLY A 179 32.48 -16.20 0.07
C GLY A 179 32.01 -14.73 0.11
N CYS A 180 30.74 -14.46 -0.16
CA CYS A 180 30.18 -13.11 -0.04
C CYS A 180 29.68 -12.83 1.39
N LEU A 181 29.92 -11.61 1.87
CA LEU A 181 29.28 -11.05 3.05
C LEU A 181 28.56 -9.76 2.63
N ILE A 182 27.25 -9.70 2.83
CA ILE A 182 26.39 -8.67 2.22
C ILE A 182 25.46 -8.05 3.26
N ALA A 183 25.18 -6.75 3.11
CA ALA A 183 24.00 -6.11 3.66
C ALA A 183 22.89 -6.10 2.59
N GLU A 184 21.73 -6.64 2.91
CA GLU A 184 20.56 -6.70 2.04
C GLU A 184 19.49 -5.73 2.55
N ILE A 185 19.02 -4.82 1.70
CA ILE A 185 17.85 -3.98 1.93
C ILE A 185 16.79 -4.39 0.92
N GLN A 186 15.63 -4.83 1.40
CA GLN A 186 14.58 -5.37 0.56
C GLN A 186 13.20 -4.88 0.99
N GLN A 187 12.20 -5.07 0.13
CA GLN A 187 10.81 -5.01 0.58
C GLN A 187 10.57 -6.01 1.73
N ASN A 188 9.63 -5.72 2.62
CA ASN A 188 9.28 -6.58 3.76
C ASN A 188 8.54 -7.86 3.30
N SER A 189 9.30 -8.84 2.80
CA SER A 189 8.81 -10.07 2.18
C SER A 189 9.80 -11.20 2.37
N ASN A 190 9.31 -12.42 2.57
CA ASN A 190 10.13 -13.63 2.56
C ASN A 190 9.83 -14.54 1.35
N VAL A 191 9.16 -14.01 0.32
CA VAL A 191 8.73 -14.78 -0.85
C VAL A 191 9.91 -15.07 -1.77
N THR A 192 10.21 -16.36 -1.96
CA THR A 192 11.34 -16.81 -2.78
C THR A 192 10.95 -17.97 -3.68
N TYR A 193 11.13 -17.82 -5.00
CA TYR A 193 10.94 -18.92 -5.95
C TYR A 193 12.27 -19.51 -6.38
N ARG A 194 12.58 -20.68 -5.84
CA ARG A 194 13.83 -21.39 -6.08
C ARG A 194 13.74 -22.18 -7.38
N VAL A 195 14.75 -22.06 -8.23
CA VAL A 195 14.85 -22.85 -9.47
C VAL A 195 15.97 -23.87 -9.43
N TYR A 196 17.00 -23.65 -8.61
CA TYR A 196 18.10 -24.59 -8.46
C TYR A 196 18.76 -24.47 -7.08
N ASP A 197 19.09 -25.61 -6.47
CA ASP A 197 19.68 -25.67 -5.11
C ASP A 197 20.89 -26.57 -4.99
N TYR A 198 21.60 -26.84 -6.11
CA TYR A 198 22.80 -27.69 -6.11
C TYR A 198 22.57 -29.12 -5.58
N GLY A 199 21.32 -29.59 -5.61
CA GLY A 199 20.92 -30.88 -5.06
C GLY A 199 21.04 -30.99 -3.53
N ARG A 200 21.18 -29.86 -2.83
CA ARG A 200 21.31 -29.82 -1.36
C ARG A 200 20.10 -30.44 -0.68
N LYS A 201 20.39 -31.15 0.41
CA LYS A 201 19.38 -31.73 1.30
C LYS A 201 19.13 -30.80 2.47
N GLY A 202 17.87 -30.61 2.84
CA GLY A 202 17.45 -29.89 4.03
C GLY A 202 17.77 -30.65 5.31
N LYS A 203 17.41 -30.05 6.46
CA LYS A 203 17.57 -30.68 7.79
C LYS A 203 16.77 -31.99 7.92
N ASP A 204 15.75 -32.18 7.09
CA ASP A 204 14.92 -33.39 7.00
C ASP A 204 15.54 -34.49 6.10
N GLY A 205 16.70 -34.24 5.50
CA GLY A 205 17.39 -35.17 4.60
C GLY A 205 16.81 -35.23 3.17
N LYS A 206 15.77 -34.46 2.85
CA LYS A 206 15.18 -34.37 1.52
C LYS A 206 15.75 -33.21 0.73
N LYS A 207 15.69 -33.26 -0.60
CA LYS A 207 16.04 -32.09 -1.43
C LYS A 207 15.06 -30.96 -1.10
N ARG A 208 15.57 -29.73 -1.03
CA ARG A 208 14.73 -28.55 -0.80
C ARG A 208 13.81 -28.30 -1.99
N ASP A 209 12.63 -27.79 -1.70
CA ASP A 209 11.61 -27.54 -2.72
C ASP A 209 12.07 -26.50 -3.74
N LEU A 210 11.68 -26.76 -4.98
CA LEU A 210 11.82 -25.87 -6.13
C LEU A 210 10.42 -25.36 -6.53
N HIS A 211 10.34 -24.10 -6.93
CA HIS A 211 9.09 -23.39 -7.22
C HIS A 211 8.97 -23.09 -8.72
N ILE A 212 9.11 -24.12 -9.56
CA ILE A 212 9.37 -23.95 -11.01
C ILE A 212 8.25 -23.21 -11.73
N GLU A 213 6.99 -23.59 -11.52
CA GLU A 213 5.86 -22.94 -12.19
C GLU A 213 5.74 -21.45 -11.82
N LYS A 214 5.90 -21.14 -10.53
CA LYS A 214 5.87 -19.76 -10.02
C LYS A 214 7.05 -18.96 -10.56
N ALA A 215 8.25 -19.54 -10.56
CA ALA A 215 9.44 -18.90 -11.13
C ALA A 215 9.28 -18.60 -12.63
N LEU A 216 8.75 -19.55 -13.41
CA LEU A 216 8.47 -19.37 -14.84
C LEU A 216 7.48 -18.23 -15.12
N ALA A 217 6.54 -17.99 -14.21
CA ALA A 217 5.53 -16.95 -14.34
C ALA A 217 6.10 -15.54 -14.12
N VAL A 218 7.10 -15.40 -13.24
CA VAL A 218 7.57 -14.06 -12.79
C VAL A 218 8.95 -13.68 -13.29
N THR A 219 9.74 -14.63 -13.79
CA THR A 219 11.11 -14.35 -14.24
C THR A 219 11.11 -13.47 -15.49
N SER A 220 11.75 -12.30 -15.38
CA SER A 220 12.21 -11.53 -16.53
C SER A 220 13.36 -12.29 -17.18
N ARG A 221 13.18 -12.65 -18.45
CA ARG A 221 14.15 -13.46 -19.20
C ARG A 221 15.06 -12.61 -20.11
N MET A 222 15.09 -11.31 -19.86
CA MET A 222 15.98 -10.37 -20.51
C MET A 222 17.30 -10.26 -19.73
N PRO A 223 18.42 -9.91 -20.38
CA PRO A 223 19.63 -9.51 -19.70
C PRO A 223 19.39 -8.31 -18.79
N VAL A 224 20.05 -8.27 -17.65
CA VAL A 224 19.98 -7.11 -16.77
C VAL A 224 20.94 -6.05 -17.27
N ILE A 225 20.43 -4.83 -17.46
CA ILE A 225 21.28 -3.67 -17.77
C ILE A 225 21.64 -3.01 -16.44
N ARG A 226 22.93 -3.02 -16.09
CA ARG A 226 23.42 -2.28 -14.92
C ARG A 226 23.27 -0.79 -15.22
N LYS A 227 22.26 -0.14 -14.62
CA LYS A 227 22.20 1.32 -14.55
C LYS A 227 23.46 1.78 -13.79
N GLY A 228 24.17 2.78 -14.30
CA GLY A 228 25.42 3.26 -13.68
C GLY A 228 25.21 3.70 -12.22
N GLU A 229 26.30 3.90 -11.47
CA GLU A 229 26.25 4.40 -10.08
C GLU A 229 25.37 5.66 -10.02
N GLY A 230 24.21 5.53 -9.40
CA GLY A 230 23.16 6.54 -9.43
C GLY A 230 23.44 7.64 -8.44
N TYR A 231 24.39 8.53 -8.73
CA TYR A 231 24.60 9.71 -7.89
C TYR A 231 23.28 10.49 -7.70
N PRO A 232 22.89 10.84 -6.46
CA PRO A 232 23.67 10.78 -5.22
C PRO A 232 23.47 9.54 -4.32
N HIS A 233 22.67 8.55 -4.71
CA HIS A 233 22.27 7.40 -3.89
C HIS A 233 23.05 6.12 -4.23
N ILE A 234 23.25 5.22 -3.26
CA ILE A 234 23.77 3.88 -3.57
C ILE A 234 22.69 3.07 -4.30
N ALA A 235 21.45 3.19 -3.84
CA ALA A 235 20.29 2.62 -4.50
C ALA A 235 19.07 3.50 -4.27
N ASP A 236 18.27 3.65 -5.32
CA ASP A 236 17.01 4.37 -5.27
C ASP A 236 15.99 3.61 -6.09
N CYS A 237 14.91 3.20 -5.43
CA CYS A 237 13.77 2.56 -6.07
C CYS A 237 12.47 2.98 -5.39
N ASP A 238 11.35 2.55 -5.95
CA ASP A 238 10.03 2.91 -5.44
C ASP A 238 9.78 2.51 -3.98
N TYR A 239 10.55 1.55 -3.45
CA TYR A 239 10.32 0.98 -2.14
C TYR A 239 11.25 1.53 -1.06
N PHE A 240 12.44 2.00 -1.44
CA PHE A 240 13.45 2.51 -0.51
C PHE A 240 14.54 3.29 -1.24
N THR A 241 15.14 4.23 -0.52
CA THR A 241 16.36 4.92 -0.92
C THR A 241 17.45 4.64 0.11
N VAL A 242 18.65 4.33 -0.37
CA VAL A 242 19.81 3.99 0.47
C VAL A 242 20.99 4.90 0.15
N ASP A 243 21.52 5.53 1.19
CA ASP A 243 22.71 6.37 1.17
C ASP A 243 23.86 5.75 1.97
N LYS A 244 25.10 6.05 1.58
CA LYS A 244 26.29 5.71 2.36
C LYS A 244 26.63 6.85 3.30
N LEU A 245 26.81 6.53 4.57
CA LEU A 245 27.37 7.45 5.56
C LEU A 245 28.76 6.95 5.95
N ASN A 246 29.77 7.80 5.77
CA ASN A 246 31.14 7.53 6.20
C ASN A 246 31.60 8.66 7.14
N LEU A 247 31.99 8.27 8.35
CA LEU A 247 32.70 9.11 9.31
C LEU A 247 34.12 8.54 9.47
N ASP A 248 35.13 9.29 9.05
CA ASP A 248 36.53 8.88 9.13
C ASP A 248 37.11 8.96 10.56
N GLY A 249 36.39 9.61 11.47
CA GLY A 249 36.81 9.88 12.85
C GLY A 249 37.81 11.03 13.00
N ASN A 250 38.17 11.68 11.89
CA ASN A 250 39.14 12.76 11.81
C ASN A 250 38.49 14.05 11.28
N LEU A 251 38.43 14.23 9.95
CA LEU A 251 37.86 15.42 9.32
C LEU A 251 36.33 15.39 9.39
N THR A 252 35.76 14.20 9.24
CA THR A 252 34.32 13.96 9.29
C THR A 252 34.05 12.97 10.41
N TYR A 253 33.93 13.46 11.65
CA TYR A 253 33.66 12.64 12.84
C TYR A 253 32.24 12.83 13.39
N ARG A 254 31.45 13.73 12.77
CA ARG A 254 30.09 14.06 13.18
C ARG A 254 29.25 14.40 11.97
N MET A 255 28.00 13.94 11.95
CA MET A 255 26.97 14.37 11.01
C MET A 255 25.69 14.68 11.78
N GLN A 256 24.97 15.70 11.32
CA GLN A 256 23.67 16.09 11.86
C GLN A 256 22.63 16.04 10.76
N GLY A 257 21.39 15.78 11.15
CA GLY A 257 20.25 15.82 10.25
C GLY A 257 18.95 15.97 11.03
N ARG A 258 17.84 15.93 10.30
CA ARG A 258 16.50 15.99 10.88
C ARG A 258 15.63 14.89 10.28
N VAL A 259 14.91 14.17 11.13
CA VAL A 259 13.85 13.26 10.69
C VAL A 259 12.53 14.04 10.67
N SER A 260 12.03 14.34 9.46
CA SER A 260 10.74 15.01 9.23
C SER A 260 9.56 14.04 9.45
N GLU A 261 8.33 14.53 9.32
CA GLU A 261 7.12 13.69 9.32
C GLU A 261 6.97 12.84 8.05
N GLU A 262 7.89 12.94 7.09
CA GLU A 262 7.75 12.34 5.76
C GLU A 262 8.22 10.88 5.72
N SER A 263 9.27 10.56 6.48
CA SER A 263 9.85 9.22 6.53
C SER A 263 10.53 8.96 7.86
N PHE A 264 10.56 7.68 8.27
CA PHE A 264 11.49 7.23 9.29
C PHE A 264 12.94 7.23 8.76
N LEU A 265 13.91 7.13 9.66
CA LEU A 265 15.32 6.95 9.35
C LEU A 265 15.83 5.63 9.93
N SER A 266 16.32 4.75 9.07
CA SER A 266 17.04 3.54 9.50
C SER A 266 18.54 3.72 9.27
N ILE A 267 19.36 3.36 10.25
CA ILE A 267 20.82 3.41 10.17
C ILE A 267 21.37 2.01 10.52
N LEU A 268 22.00 1.36 9.55
CA LEU A 268 22.71 0.09 9.72
C LEU A 268 24.21 0.34 9.80
N ILE A 269 24.83 0.04 10.94
CA ILE A 269 26.26 0.25 11.16
C ILE A 269 27.05 -0.92 10.56
N LEU A 270 27.79 -0.65 9.50
CA LEU A 270 28.60 -1.64 8.77
C LEU A 270 29.97 -1.86 9.43
N ASP A 271 30.55 -0.79 9.97
CA ASP A 271 31.84 -0.81 10.67
C ASP A 271 31.96 0.34 11.67
N GLY A 272 32.88 0.21 12.62
CA GLY A 272 33.24 1.26 13.57
C GLY A 272 32.30 1.38 14.78
N GLU A 273 32.43 2.50 15.50
CA GLU A 273 31.72 2.76 16.74
C GLU A 273 31.55 4.25 17.00
N GLY A 274 30.62 4.57 17.89
CA GLY A 274 30.32 5.95 18.23
C GLY A 274 29.01 6.10 18.98
N THR A 275 28.36 7.25 18.80
CA THR A 275 27.09 7.54 19.45
C THR A 275 26.12 8.27 18.53
N LEU A 276 24.86 7.85 18.57
CA LEU A 276 23.74 8.55 17.96
C LEU A 276 22.97 9.28 19.06
N SER A 277 22.62 10.54 18.83
CA SER A 277 21.94 11.38 19.81
C SER A 277 20.81 12.16 19.18
N ASN A 278 19.79 12.45 19.98
CA ASN A 278 18.74 13.43 19.69
C ASN A 278 18.62 14.38 20.89
N GLN A 279 17.61 15.25 20.91
CA GLN A 279 17.42 16.21 22.01
C GLN A 279 17.23 15.57 23.40
N ASN A 280 16.80 14.31 23.47
CA ASN A 280 16.38 13.66 24.71
C ASN A 280 17.35 12.57 25.19
N GLU A 281 18.08 11.92 24.27
CA GLU A 281 18.89 10.76 24.59
C GLU A 281 20.13 10.61 23.71
N LYS A 282 21.07 9.79 24.19
CA LYS A 282 22.32 9.45 23.54
C LYS A 282 22.50 7.93 23.61
N VAL A 283 22.52 7.27 22.44
CA VAL A 283 22.56 5.81 22.28
C VAL A 283 23.89 5.39 21.65
N PRO A 284 24.70 4.56 22.31
CA PRO A 284 25.95 4.05 21.74
C PRO A 284 25.68 3.03 20.63
N TYR A 285 26.52 3.09 19.60
CA TYR A 285 26.50 2.16 18.49
C TYR A 285 27.89 1.59 18.23
N ARG A 286 27.91 0.40 17.65
CA ARG A 286 29.08 -0.31 17.14
C ARG A 286 28.72 -1.11 15.90
N LYS A 287 29.72 -1.63 15.21
CA LYS A 287 29.59 -2.55 14.07
C LYS A 287 28.53 -3.64 14.34
N GLY A 288 27.61 -3.77 13.39
CA GLY A 288 26.49 -4.72 13.42
C GLY A 288 25.20 -4.16 14.01
N ASP A 289 25.23 -2.99 14.66
CA ASP A 289 24.03 -2.38 15.24
C ASP A 289 23.09 -1.83 14.16
N SER A 290 21.79 -1.91 14.46
CA SER A 290 20.69 -1.33 13.67
C SER A 290 19.90 -0.37 14.54
N LEU A 291 19.71 0.84 14.03
CA LEU A 291 19.07 1.95 14.72
C LEU A 291 17.90 2.47 13.88
N PHE A 292 16.75 2.69 14.51
CA PHE A 292 15.54 3.20 13.89
C PHE A 292 15.08 4.47 14.60
N LEU A 293 14.91 5.55 13.84
CA LEU A 293 14.32 6.79 14.30
C LEU A 293 12.95 6.95 13.62
N PRO A 294 11.85 6.96 14.40
CA PRO A 294 10.52 7.25 13.88
C PRO A 294 10.45 8.55 13.10
N ALA A 295 9.53 8.65 12.13
CA ALA A 295 9.16 9.92 11.50
C ALA A 295 8.78 10.95 12.58
N GLY A 296 9.13 12.21 12.37
CA GLY A 296 8.89 13.28 13.34
C GLY A 296 9.84 13.28 14.55
N SER A 297 10.88 12.45 14.55
CA SER A 297 11.85 12.43 15.67
C SER A 297 12.65 13.72 15.84
N GLY A 298 12.67 14.59 14.82
CA GLY A 298 13.37 15.87 14.86
C GLY A 298 14.87 15.73 14.63
N ASP A 299 15.64 16.61 15.25
CA ASP A 299 17.09 16.70 15.01
C ASP A 299 17.83 15.52 15.64
N TRP A 300 18.79 14.99 14.89
CA TRP A 300 19.68 13.92 15.32
C TRP A 300 21.13 14.24 14.96
N GLN A 301 22.05 13.63 15.70
CA GLN A 301 23.48 13.74 15.49
C GLN A 301 24.14 12.38 15.71
N ILE A 302 24.91 11.94 14.72
CA ILE A 302 25.79 10.77 14.81
C ILE A 302 27.24 11.24 14.93
N GLU A 303 27.98 10.67 15.88
CA GLU A 303 29.39 10.99 16.17
C GLU A 303 30.21 9.72 16.28
N GLY A 304 31.46 9.75 15.79
CA GLY A 304 32.41 8.66 15.95
C GLY A 304 33.17 8.40 14.66
N LYS A 305 33.53 7.14 14.46
CA LYS A 305 34.14 6.62 13.23
C LYS A 305 33.30 5.45 12.77
N CYS A 306 32.68 5.53 11.60
CA CYS A 306 31.86 4.44 11.10
C CYS A 306 31.62 4.49 9.60
N ASP A 307 31.36 3.31 9.03
CA ASP A 307 30.63 3.15 7.78
C ASP A 307 29.21 2.69 8.12
N ALA A 308 28.20 3.30 7.49
CA ALA A 308 26.81 2.95 7.69
C ALA A 308 26.00 3.07 6.40
N LEU A 309 24.91 2.29 6.33
CA LEU A 309 23.85 2.48 5.34
C LEU A 309 22.69 3.21 6.00
N VAL A 310 22.23 4.27 5.35
CA VAL A 310 21.09 5.07 5.78
C VAL A 310 19.94 4.80 4.83
N THR A 311 18.81 4.31 5.35
CA THR A 311 17.64 3.96 4.55
C THR A 311 16.45 4.84 4.92
N THR A 312 15.81 5.41 3.90
CA THR A 312 14.60 6.23 4.00
C THR A 312 13.59 5.83 2.93
N ILE A 313 12.36 6.34 3.08
CA ILE A 313 11.27 6.19 2.11
C ILE A 313 10.96 7.56 1.51
N ARG A 314 11.16 7.70 0.20
CA ARG A 314 10.90 8.95 -0.52
C ARG A 314 9.48 9.03 -1.06
N GLU A 315 9.11 10.24 -1.44
CA GLU A 315 7.88 10.47 -2.19
C GLU A 315 7.96 9.69 -3.50
N LYS A 316 6.83 9.09 -3.89
CA LYS A 316 6.74 8.44 -5.20
C LYS A 316 6.72 9.51 -6.29
N ALA A 317 7.54 9.36 -7.32
CA ALA A 317 7.36 10.15 -8.54
C ALA A 317 5.99 9.83 -9.15
N SER A 318 5.18 10.88 -9.38
CA SER A 318 3.86 10.81 -10.03
C SER A 318 2.90 9.76 -9.42
N PRO A 319 2.56 9.86 -8.12
CA PRO A 319 1.60 8.95 -7.53
C PRO A 319 0.21 9.14 -8.12
N ILE A 320 -0.55 8.05 -8.18
CA ILE A 320 -1.94 8.04 -8.60
C ILE A 320 -2.81 7.43 -7.50
N ARG A 321 -4.10 7.76 -7.55
CA ARG A 321 -5.14 7.16 -6.73
C ARG A 321 -6.19 6.54 -7.64
N VAL A 322 -6.86 5.50 -7.16
CA VAL A 322 -8.02 4.93 -7.85
C VAL A 322 -9.27 5.26 -7.05
N GLY A 323 -10.21 5.95 -7.68
CA GLY A 323 -11.57 6.12 -7.17
C GLY A 323 -12.48 5.04 -7.76
N VAL A 324 -13.33 4.44 -6.93
CA VAL A 324 -14.35 3.49 -7.36
C VAL A 324 -15.70 3.97 -6.83
N ASP A 325 -16.70 4.07 -7.69
CA ASP A 325 -18.10 4.26 -7.30
C ASP A 325 -18.89 2.99 -7.64
N ILE A 326 -19.33 2.27 -6.62
CA ILE A 326 -20.20 1.10 -6.78
C ILE A 326 -21.64 1.58 -6.69
N GLY A 327 -22.31 1.74 -7.82
CA GLY A 327 -23.72 2.04 -7.90
C GLY A 327 -24.61 0.79 -7.87
N SER A 328 -25.92 1.02 -7.90
CA SER A 328 -26.90 -0.08 -7.90
C SER A 328 -27.08 -0.77 -9.26
N SER A 329 -26.65 -0.11 -10.34
CA SER A 329 -26.75 -0.57 -11.73
C SER A 329 -25.39 -0.73 -12.40
N GLU A 330 -24.39 0.02 -11.96
CA GLU A 330 -23.08 0.12 -12.59
C GLU A 330 -21.99 0.38 -11.56
N VAL A 331 -20.76 0.07 -11.95
CA VAL A 331 -19.55 0.41 -11.21
C VAL A 331 -18.69 1.28 -12.11
N GLN A 332 -18.18 2.38 -11.57
CA GLN A 332 -17.23 3.27 -12.22
C GLN A 332 -15.89 3.22 -11.50
N ILE A 333 -14.81 3.22 -12.27
CA ILE A 333 -13.42 3.23 -11.79
C ILE A 333 -12.72 4.41 -12.45
N GLY A 334 -12.10 5.29 -11.67
CA GLY A 334 -11.32 6.43 -12.15
C GLY A 334 -9.89 6.39 -11.63
N ILE A 335 -8.91 6.62 -12.51
CA ILE A 335 -7.51 6.86 -12.12
C ILE A 335 -7.30 8.36 -12.01
N VAL A 336 -6.83 8.84 -10.86
CA VAL A 336 -6.65 10.27 -10.57
C VAL A 336 -5.19 10.52 -10.21
N ASN A 337 -4.61 11.59 -10.74
CA ASN A 337 -3.23 11.98 -10.43
C ASN A 337 -3.14 12.84 -9.15
N ASN A 338 -1.95 13.36 -8.84
CA ASN A 338 -1.73 14.19 -7.67
C ASN A 338 -2.40 15.57 -7.72
N GLU A 339 -2.58 16.12 -8.92
CA GLU A 339 -3.28 17.39 -9.16
C GLU A 339 -4.81 17.24 -9.19
N GLN A 340 -5.33 16.07 -8.80
CA GLN A 340 -6.75 15.72 -8.84
C GLN A 340 -7.35 15.64 -10.25
N HIS A 341 -6.50 15.50 -11.27
CA HIS A 341 -6.96 15.28 -12.65
C HIS A 341 -7.21 13.80 -12.92
N LEU A 342 -8.32 13.54 -13.59
CA LEU A 342 -8.72 12.21 -14.02
C LEU A 342 -7.90 11.79 -15.26
N ILE A 343 -7.14 10.71 -15.14
CA ILE A 343 -6.30 10.15 -16.21
C ILE A 343 -7.13 9.20 -17.09
N ALA A 344 -7.88 8.30 -16.48
CA ALA A 344 -8.65 7.28 -17.18
C ALA A 344 -9.90 6.88 -16.40
N ILE A 345 -10.93 6.42 -17.12
CA ILE A 345 -12.17 5.90 -16.56
C ILE A 345 -12.46 4.53 -17.18
N SER A 346 -13.00 3.63 -16.37
CA SER A 346 -13.68 2.42 -16.81
C SER A 346 -15.05 2.33 -16.17
N GLN A 347 -16.03 1.79 -16.88
CA GLN A 347 -17.39 1.58 -16.37
C GLN A 347 -17.89 0.21 -16.82
N TYR A 348 -18.63 -0.46 -15.95
CA TYR A 348 -19.26 -1.74 -16.25
C TYR A 348 -20.55 -1.96 -15.45
N PRO A 349 -21.51 -2.77 -15.94
CA PRO A 349 -22.73 -3.07 -15.20
C PRO A 349 -22.43 -3.80 -13.88
N PHE A 350 -23.15 -3.45 -12.82
CA PHE A 350 -23.11 -4.16 -11.55
C PHE A 350 -23.96 -5.44 -11.63
N ASP A 351 -23.36 -6.59 -11.35
CA ASP A 351 -24.03 -7.89 -11.46
C ASP A 351 -24.57 -8.34 -10.09
N ARG A 352 -25.86 -8.07 -9.85
CA ARG A 352 -26.57 -8.48 -8.63
C ARG A 352 -26.75 -9.99 -8.50
N SER A 353 -26.53 -10.76 -9.57
CA SER A 353 -26.64 -12.22 -9.51
C SER A 353 -25.40 -12.89 -8.90
N ARG A 354 -24.28 -12.17 -8.84
CA ARG A 354 -23.03 -12.62 -8.23
C ARG A 354 -23.00 -12.34 -6.73
N THR A 355 -22.21 -13.14 -6.03
CA THR A 355 -21.86 -12.86 -4.63
C THR A 355 -21.07 -11.56 -4.50
N ALA A 356 -21.05 -10.99 -3.30
CA ALA A 356 -20.26 -9.79 -3.03
C ALA A 356 -18.77 -10.04 -3.28
N GLU A 357 -18.28 -11.22 -2.89
CA GLU A 357 -16.92 -11.68 -3.10
C GLU A 357 -16.52 -11.72 -4.56
N GLU A 358 -17.36 -12.29 -5.43
CA GLU A 358 -17.10 -12.35 -6.87
C GLU A 358 -17.08 -10.95 -7.51
N ASN A 359 -17.99 -10.07 -7.09
CA ASN A 359 -18.01 -8.69 -7.56
C ASN A 359 -16.75 -7.91 -7.12
N ILE A 360 -16.27 -8.14 -5.89
CA ILE A 360 -15.04 -7.52 -5.37
C ILE A 360 -13.79 -8.04 -6.09
N ASP A 361 -13.74 -9.34 -6.38
CA ASP A 361 -12.62 -9.93 -7.12
C ASP A 361 -12.60 -9.42 -8.58
N ASP A 362 -13.76 -9.30 -9.24
CA ASP A 362 -13.88 -8.71 -10.58
C ASP A 362 -13.47 -7.23 -10.58
N LEU A 363 -13.88 -6.46 -9.56
CA LEU A 363 -13.43 -5.08 -9.37
C LEU A 363 -11.91 -4.99 -9.27
N ALA A 364 -11.26 -5.84 -8.47
CA ALA A 364 -9.81 -5.84 -8.35
C ALA A 364 -9.12 -6.11 -9.69
N VAL A 365 -9.62 -7.09 -10.46
CA VAL A 365 -9.11 -7.40 -11.81
C VAL A 365 -9.25 -6.19 -12.74
N ARG A 366 -10.39 -5.49 -12.70
CA ARG A 366 -10.64 -4.32 -13.55
C ARG A 366 -9.78 -3.11 -13.17
N VAL A 367 -9.53 -2.88 -11.88
CA VAL A 367 -8.58 -1.85 -11.44
C VAL A 367 -7.18 -2.15 -12.00
N LEU A 368 -6.71 -3.40 -11.86
CA LEU A 368 -5.41 -3.81 -12.39
C LEU A 368 -5.35 -3.71 -13.93
N ALA A 369 -6.44 -4.05 -14.63
CA ALA A 369 -6.54 -3.93 -16.08
C ALA A 369 -6.46 -2.46 -16.52
N LEU A 370 -7.22 -1.56 -15.88
CA LEU A 370 -7.22 -0.13 -16.19
C LEU A 370 -5.84 0.50 -15.99
N LEU A 371 -5.14 0.14 -14.90
CA LEU A 371 -3.75 0.59 -14.68
C LEU A 371 -2.83 0.10 -15.80
N LYS A 372 -2.92 -1.19 -16.15
CA LYS A 372 -2.10 -1.81 -17.19
C LYS A 372 -2.36 -1.21 -18.58
N GLU A 373 -3.61 -0.98 -18.94
CA GLU A 373 -4.02 -0.39 -20.22
C GLU A 373 -3.48 1.04 -20.41
N ASN A 374 -3.27 1.76 -19.32
CA ASN A 374 -2.72 3.12 -19.31
C ASN A 374 -1.20 3.13 -19.03
N GLU A 375 -0.54 1.98 -19.05
CA GLU A 375 0.90 1.84 -18.79
C GLU A 375 1.34 2.38 -17.42
N ILE A 376 0.43 2.34 -16.44
CA ILE A 376 0.67 2.80 -15.07
C ILE A 376 1.08 1.59 -14.22
N PRO A 377 2.33 1.56 -13.72
CA PRO A 377 2.76 0.55 -12.76
C PRO A 377 1.87 0.55 -11.51
N LEU A 378 1.46 -0.64 -11.05
CA LEU A 378 0.62 -0.80 -9.86
C LEU A 378 1.23 -0.15 -8.61
N ASP A 379 2.55 -0.12 -8.53
CA ASP A 379 3.26 0.52 -7.42
C ASP A 379 3.08 2.04 -7.39
N GLN A 380 2.67 2.71 -8.49
CA GLN A 380 2.31 4.14 -8.51
C GLN A 380 0.97 4.40 -7.84
N CYS A 381 0.13 3.38 -7.72
CA CYS A 381 -1.13 3.47 -6.99
C CYS A 381 -0.85 3.56 -5.48
N ILE A 382 -1.09 4.73 -4.90
CA ILE A 382 -0.88 4.99 -3.48
C ILE A 382 -2.15 4.81 -2.64
N GLY A 383 -3.29 4.53 -3.27
CA GLY A 383 -4.53 4.25 -2.56
C GLY A 383 -5.73 4.01 -3.48
N VAL A 384 -6.68 3.22 -2.98
CA VAL A 384 -8.00 3.04 -3.59
C VAL A 384 -9.08 3.56 -2.64
N GLY A 385 -9.92 4.47 -3.11
CA GLY A 385 -11.13 4.91 -2.42
C GLY A 385 -12.36 4.27 -3.06
N VAL A 386 -13.24 3.64 -2.28
CA VAL A 386 -14.47 3.02 -2.78
C VAL A 386 -15.70 3.68 -2.15
N GLY A 387 -16.51 4.34 -2.95
CA GLY A 387 -17.87 4.77 -2.63
C GLY A 387 -18.86 3.64 -2.85
N ILE A 388 -19.69 3.35 -1.85
CA ILE A 388 -20.66 2.25 -1.88
C ILE A 388 -21.97 2.72 -1.23
N PRO A 389 -23.17 2.42 -1.79
CA PRO A 389 -24.43 2.71 -1.14
C PRO A 389 -24.58 1.88 0.13
N GLY A 390 -25.24 2.45 1.14
CA GLY A 390 -25.62 1.74 2.37
C GLY A 390 -24.84 2.20 3.60
N THR A 391 -24.96 1.40 4.66
CA THR A 391 -24.32 1.66 5.96
C THR A 391 -22.90 1.09 5.99
N ILE A 392 -21.91 1.98 6.07
CA ILE A 392 -20.50 1.63 5.95
C ILE A 392 -19.78 1.75 7.29
N ASP A 393 -19.12 0.68 7.72
CA ASP A 393 -18.15 0.69 8.80
C ASP A 393 -16.77 0.98 8.22
N ARG A 394 -16.43 2.27 8.13
CA ARG A 394 -15.16 2.73 7.55
C ARG A 394 -13.95 2.30 8.36
N LYS A 395 -14.11 2.18 9.69
CA LYS A 395 -13.04 1.81 10.62
C LYS A 395 -12.58 0.39 10.36
N ASN A 396 -13.52 -0.55 10.23
CA ASN A 396 -13.22 -1.95 9.96
C ASN A 396 -13.21 -2.29 8.46
N GLY A 397 -13.55 -1.33 7.59
CA GLY A 397 -13.53 -1.51 6.15
C GLY A 397 -14.61 -2.47 5.64
N LYS A 398 -15.82 -2.39 6.23
CA LYS A 398 -16.95 -3.26 5.92
C LYS A 398 -18.18 -2.51 5.42
N VAL A 399 -18.94 -3.16 4.54
CA VAL A 399 -20.33 -2.82 4.25
C VAL A 399 -21.19 -3.59 5.23
N LEU A 400 -21.86 -2.91 6.17
CA LEU A 400 -22.73 -3.58 7.13
C LEU A 400 -24.03 -4.04 6.47
N TYR A 401 -24.63 -3.14 5.70
CA TYR A 401 -25.86 -3.41 4.99
C TYR A 401 -26.03 -2.45 3.80
N SER A 402 -26.43 -2.98 2.66
CA SER A 402 -26.86 -2.18 1.50
C SER A 402 -28.01 -2.85 0.78
N ASN A 403 -29.19 -2.23 0.85
CA ASN A 403 -30.38 -2.72 0.15
C ASN A 403 -30.23 -2.63 -1.39
N ASN A 404 -29.54 -1.59 -1.88
CA ASN A 404 -29.42 -1.31 -3.31
C ASN A 404 -28.63 -2.36 -4.09
N ILE A 405 -27.61 -2.95 -3.46
CA ILE A 405 -26.74 -3.98 -4.05
C ILE A 405 -26.84 -5.35 -3.35
N GLN A 406 -27.72 -5.47 -2.34
CA GLN A 406 -27.99 -6.70 -1.58
C GLN A 406 -26.77 -7.28 -0.86
N TRP A 407 -25.94 -6.40 -0.29
CA TRP A 407 -24.76 -6.81 0.48
C TRP A 407 -25.01 -6.67 1.99
N GLU A 408 -24.53 -7.63 2.77
CA GLU A 408 -24.65 -7.66 4.23
C GLU A 408 -23.35 -8.23 4.83
N ASP A 409 -22.78 -7.55 5.83
CA ASP A 409 -21.49 -7.87 6.49
C ASP A 409 -20.32 -8.23 5.55
N VAL A 410 -20.08 -7.40 4.53
CA VAL A 410 -19.05 -7.65 3.50
C VAL A 410 -17.74 -6.92 3.83
N SER A 411 -16.64 -7.67 3.96
CA SER A 411 -15.30 -7.15 4.27
C SER A 411 -14.49 -6.74 3.03
N ILE A 412 -14.93 -5.68 2.35
CA ILE A 412 -14.34 -5.27 1.07
C ILE A 412 -12.89 -4.82 1.17
N VAL A 413 -12.49 -4.06 2.19
CA VAL A 413 -11.10 -3.56 2.35
C VAL A 413 -10.13 -4.73 2.47
N GLN A 414 -10.47 -5.71 3.30
CA GLN A 414 -9.65 -6.90 3.50
C GLN A 414 -9.51 -7.70 2.20
N ARG A 415 -10.60 -7.84 1.42
CA ARG A 415 -10.60 -8.63 0.19
C ARG A 415 -9.85 -7.94 -0.95
N LEU A 416 -10.14 -6.65 -1.22
CA LEU A 416 -9.40 -5.86 -2.21
C LEU A 416 -7.91 -5.76 -1.87
N GLY A 417 -7.58 -5.57 -0.59
CA GLY A 417 -6.20 -5.46 -0.11
C GLY A 417 -5.36 -6.74 -0.27
N ARG A 418 -5.97 -7.88 -0.63
CA ARG A 418 -5.23 -9.11 -1.04
C ARG A 418 -4.68 -9.02 -2.45
N VAL A 419 -5.22 -8.14 -3.28
CA VAL A 419 -4.88 -8.02 -4.70
C VAL A 419 -4.17 -6.69 -4.98
N ILE A 420 -4.62 -5.61 -4.33
CA ILE A 420 -4.11 -4.26 -4.55
C ILE A 420 -3.17 -3.87 -3.38
N PRO A 421 -1.86 -3.63 -3.62
CA PRO A 421 -0.83 -3.43 -2.59
C PRO A 421 -0.88 -2.13 -1.79
N CYS A 422 -1.90 -1.31 -1.98
CA CYS A 422 -2.00 0.02 -1.38
C CYS A 422 -3.18 0.08 -0.40
N PRO A 423 -3.26 1.11 0.46
CA PRO A 423 -4.41 1.30 1.32
C PRO A 423 -5.71 1.34 0.52
N VAL A 424 -6.71 0.60 1.00
CA VAL A 424 -8.08 0.67 0.51
C VAL A 424 -8.92 1.34 1.59
N ARG A 425 -9.65 2.39 1.23
CA ARG A 425 -10.59 3.08 2.09
C ARG A 425 -11.97 3.02 1.47
N ILE A 426 -13.00 2.96 2.32
CA ILE A 426 -14.38 2.93 1.87
C ILE A 426 -15.20 3.97 2.60
N ALA A 427 -16.23 4.46 1.95
CA ALA A 427 -17.23 5.36 2.50
C ALA A 427 -18.55 5.21 1.75
N ASN A 428 -19.60 5.86 2.27
CA ASN A 428 -20.86 5.97 1.54
C ASN A 428 -20.63 6.75 0.23
N ASN A 429 -21.34 6.40 -0.84
CA ASN A 429 -21.16 7.05 -2.13
C ASN A 429 -21.50 8.56 -2.12
N ALA A 430 -22.50 9.00 -1.35
CA ALA A 430 -22.82 10.43 -1.21
C ALA A 430 -21.70 11.20 -0.48
N ASP A 431 -21.08 10.57 0.52
CA ASP A 431 -19.90 11.12 1.20
C ASP A 431 -18.70 11.23 0.26
N CYS A 432 -18.46 10.20 -0.56
CA CYS A 432 -17.39 10.22 -1.57
C CYS A 432 -17.64 11.31 -2.62
N ALA A 433 -18.89 11.48 -3.07
CA ALA A 433 -19.26 12.54 -4.01
C ALA A 433 -19.01 13.92 -3.40
N ALA A 434 -19.44 14.15 -2.15
CA ALA A 434 -19.18 15.41 -1.45
C ALA A 434 -17.68 15.68 -1.26
N LEU A 435 -16.90 14.64 -0.95
CA LEU A 435 -15.44 14.76 -0.85
C LEU A 435 -14.81 15.09 -2.20
N GLY A 436 -15.27 14.47 -3.29
CA GLY A 436 -14.84 14.78 -4.65
C GLY A 436 -15.10 16.24 -5.02
N GLU A 437 -16.31 16.74 -4.74
CA GLU A 437 -16.68 18.13 -4.96
C GLU A 437 -15.87 19.11 -4.10
N ALA A 438 -15.60 18.77 -2.84
CA ALA A 438 -14.80 19.58 -1.92
C ALA A 438 -13.29 19.53 -2.20
N VAL A 439 -12.80 18.53 -2.94
CA VAL A 439 -11.38 18.40 -3.28
C VAL A 439 -11.07 18.95 -4.67
N ALA A 440 -11.96 18.75 -5.64
CA ALA A 440 -11.71 19.04 -7.05
C ALA A 440 -12.87 19.74 -7.78
N GLY A 441 -14.08 19.70 -7.22
CA GLY A 441 -15.29 20.23 -7.87
C GLY A 441 -15.70 21.62 -7.38
N ALA A 442 -17.00 21.85 -7.31
CA ALA A 442 -17.61 23.14 -6.99
C ALA A 442 -17.34 23.61 -5.55
N GLY A 443 -17.00 22.68 -4.65
CA GLY A 443 -16.72 22.94 -3.24
C GLY A 443 -15.26 23.21 -2.90
N LYS A 444 -14.32 23.14 -3.86
CA LYS A 444 -12.86 23.12 -3.61
C LYS A 444 -12.29 24.33 -2.86
N ASP A 445 -12.98 25.47 -2.95
CA ASP A 445 -12.55 26.72 -2.31
C ASP A 445 -13.16 26.90 -0.90
N TYR A 446 -13.88 25.89 -0.38
CA TYR A 446 -14.57 25.91 0.90
C TYR A 446 -14.09 24.79 1.82
N SER A 447 -13.84 25.10 3.10
CA SER A 447 -13.50 24.11 4.13
C SER A 447 -14.70 23.28 4.57
N ASP A 448 -15.90 23.83 4.46
CA ASP A 448 -17.14 23.25 4.93
C ASP A 448 -18.14 23.21 3.77
N VAL A 449 -18.60 22.02 3.40
CA VAL A 449 -19.44 21.77 2.22
C VAL A 449 -20.56 20.82 2.60
N ALA A 450 -21.80 21.15 2.26
CA ALA A 450 -22.91 20.22 2.32
C ALA A 450 -23.40 19.93 0.90
N MET A 451 -23.45 18.66 0.53
CA MET A 451 -23.90 18.21 -0.78
C MET A 451 -25.16 17.36 -0.63
N PHE A 452 -26.13 17.59 -1.52
CA PHE A 452 -27.29 16.72 -1.72
C PHE A 452 -27.09 15.92 -2.99
N THR A 453 -27.34 14.62 -2.95
CA THR A 453 -27.37 13.77 -4.15
C THR A 453 -28.82 13.42 -4.45
N LEU A 454 -29.30 13.79 -5.65
CA LEU A 454 -30.68 13.56 -6.09
C LEU A 454 -30.71 12.48 -7.16
N GLY A 455 -31.54 11.45 -6.97
CA GLY A 455 -31.68 10.36 -7.93
C GLY A 455 -32.75 9.37 -7.49
N GLY A 456 -32.45 8.07 -7.55
CA GLY A 456 -33.35 7.02 -7.04
C GLY A 456 -33.73 7.18 -5.55
N GLY A 457 -32.87 7.85 -4.79
CA GLY A 457 -33.11 8.31 -3.42
C GLY A 457 -32.53 9.72 -3.22
N VAL A 458 -32.42 10.14 -1.97
CA VAL A 458 -31.80 11.43 -1.60
C VAL A 458 -30.69 11.16 -0.59
N GLY A 459 -29.45 11.22 -1.07
CA GLY A 459 -28.28 11.11 -0.21
C GLY A 459 -27.76 12.48 0.22
N GLY A 460 -26.74 12.46 1.06
CA GLY A 460 -25.98 13.64 1.38
C GLY A 460 -24.60 13.34 1.90
N GLY A 461 -23.69 14.28 1.67
CA GLY A 461 -22.37 14.26 2.25
C GLY A 461 -22.07 15.62 2.88
N ILE A 462 -21.43 15.59 4.05
CA ILE A 462 -21.08 16.79 4.79
C ILE A 462 -19.57 16.76 4.98
N ILE A 463 -18.89 17.82 4.53
CA ILE A 463 -17.48 18.07 4.74
C ILE A 463 -17.36 19.18 5.77
N LEU A 464 -16.61 18.96 6.84
CA LEU A 464 -16.27 19.97 7.85
C LEU A 464 -14.75 20.03 8.02
N ASN A 465 -14.16 21.23 7.98
CA ASN A 465 -12.72 21.44 8.04
C ASN A 465 -11.94 20.54 7.04
N GLY A 466 -12.46 20.40 5.82
CA GLY A 466 -11.86 19.58 4.76
C GLY A 466 -11.93 18.06 5.02
N LYS A 467 -12.74 17.60 5.98
CA LYS A 467 -12.91 16.18 6.31
C LYS A 467 -14.36 15.78 6.23
N VAL A 468 -14.62 14.55 5.79
CA VAL A 468 -15.97 13.99 5.81
C VAL A 468 -16.49 13.89 7.24
N PHE A 469 -17.68 14.42 7.48
CA PHE A 469 -18.40 14.32 8.73
C PHE A 469 -19.32 13.09 8.71
N GLU A 470 -18.94 12.09 9.51
CA GLU A 470 -19.61 10.78 9.56
C GLU A 470 -20.76 10.70 10.57
N GLY A 471 -21.04 11.79 11.30
CA GLY A 471 -21.96 11.80 12.43
C GLY A 471 -21.42 11.09 13.68
N GLY A 472 -22.29 10.90 14.69
CA GLY A 472 -21.92 10.25 15.96
C GLY A 472 -22.07 8.73 15.99
N ILE A 473 -22.74 8.16 14.98
CA ILE A 473 -22.95 6.71 14.77
C ILE A 473 -22.81 6.41 13.28
N MET A 474 -22.51 5.15 12.93
CA MET A 474 -22.36 4.72 11.53
C MET A 474 -23.65 5.03 10.73
N GLY A 475 -23.48 5.56 9.51
CA GLY A 475 -24.60 6.08 8.71
C GLY A 475 -25.06 7.48 9.15
N GLY A 476 -24.14 8.35 9.59
CA GLY A 476 -24.44 9.76 9.77
C GLY A 476 -24.61 10.51 8.45
N SER A 477 -25.13 11.73 8.51
CA SER A 477 -25.37 12.61 7.34
C SER A 477 -26.45 12.12 6.35
N GLU A 478 -27.42 11.32 6.84
CA GLU A 478 -28.61 10.85 6.11
C GLU A 478 -29.67 11.96 5.91
N ILE A 479 -29.28 13.05 5.23
CA ILE A 479 -30.10 14.27 5.11
C ILE A 479 -31.42 14.02 4.36
N GLY A 480 -31.48 13.03 3.46
CA GLY A 480 -32.72 12.62 2.80
C GLY A 480 -33.77 12.04 3.75
N HIS A 481 -33.36 11.54 4.92
CA HIS A 481 -34.25 10.99 5.93
C HIS A 481 -34.68 12.00 7.00
N MET A 482 -34.26 13.26 6.89
CA MET A 482 -34.79 14.36 7.70
C MET A 482 -36.29 14.52 7.47
N VAL A 483 -37.06 14.62 8.55
CA VAL A 483 -38.51 14.84 8.47
C VAL A 483 -38.77 16.31 8.12
N ILE A 484 -39.30 16.56 6.94
CA ILE A 484 -39.75 17.90 6.49
C ILE A 484 -41.26 18.10 6.66
N ARG A 485 -42.02 17.00 6.78
CA ARG A 485 -43.48 17.04 6.96
C ARG A 485 -43.96 16.01 7.97
N SER A 486 -44.25 16.44 9.19
CA SER A 486 -44.78 15.56 10.24
C SER A 486 -46.05 14.84 9.76
N GLY A 487 -46.11 13.51 9.94
CA GLY A 487 -47.21 12.67 9.47
C GLY A 487 -47.32 12.52 7.94
N GLY A 488 -46.29 12.91 7.20
CA GLY A 488 -46.27 12.90 5.73
C GLY A 488 -46.20 11.52 5.06
N ARG A 489 -45.74 11.51 3.80
CA ARG A 489 -45.61 10.31 2.94
C ARG A 489 -44.69 9.28 3.60
N ILE A 490 -44.99 7.99 3.41
CA ILE A 490 -44.11 6.90 3.86
C ILE A 490 -42.85 6.89 2.98
N CYS A 491 -41.69 6.94 3.62
CA CYS A 491 -40.38 6.81 3.01
C CYS A 491 -39.95 5.35 2.93
N THR A 492 -39.01 5.04 2.04
CA THR A 492 -38.39 3.71 1.88
C THR A 492 -37.77 3.19 3.18
N CYS A 493 -37.27 4.07 4.04
CA CYS A 493 -36.75 3.73 5.37
C CYS A 493 -37.84 3.37 6.41
N GLY A 494 -39.13 3.41 6.03
CA GLY A 494 -40.28 3.08 6.88
C GLY A 494 -40.83 4.24 7.71
N ARG A 495 -40.12 5.38 7.79
CA ARG A 495 -40.59 6.59 8.48
C ARG A 495 -41.59 7.38 7.63
N LYS A 496 -42.29 8.34 8.24
CA LYS A 496 -43.20 9.26 7.55
C LYS A 496 -42.62 10.67 7.49
N GLY A 497 -42.71 11.30 6.33
CA GLY A 497 -42.39 12.72 6.17
C GLY A 497 -40.94 13.04 5.84
N CYS A 498 -40.12 12.04 5.51
CA CYS A 498 -38.73 12.25 5.10
C CYS A 498 -38.64 13.03 3.79
N LEU A 499 -37.62 13.87 3.64
CA LEU A 499 -37.32 14.63 2.42
C LEU A 499 -37.31 13.75 1.15
N GLU A 500 -36.68 12.56 1.22
CA GLU A 500 -36.62 11.60 0.11
C GLU A 500 -38.00 11.18 -0.43
N ALA A 501 -39.02 11.11 0.44
CA ALA A 501 -40.38 10.74 0.04
C ALA A 501 -41.07 11.80 -0.83
N TYR A 502 -40.43 12.95 -1.01
CA TYR A 502 -40.91 14.07 -1.83
C TYR A 502 -39.97 14.40 -2.98
N VAL A 503 -38.64 14.28 -2.78
CA VAL A 503 -37.66 14.81 -3.75
C VAL A 503 -36.77 13.75 -4.43
N SER A 504 -37.11 12.47 -4.29
CA SER A 504 -36.49 11.40 -5.11
C SER A 504 -37.19 11.24 -6.46
N VAL A 505 -36.50 10.65 -7.44
CA VAL A 505 -37.07 10.33 -8.77
C VAL A 505 -38.33 9.47 -8.65
N PRO A 506 -38.38 8.38 -7.85
CA PRO A 506 -39.61 7.62 -7.64
C PRO A 506 -40.74 8.45 -7.02
N ALA A 507 -40.42 9.41 -6.13
CA ALA A 507 -41.42 10.29 -5.53
C ALA A 507 -42.00 11.26 -6.56
N LEU A 508 -41.16 11.84 -7.43
CA LEU A 508 -41.60 12.73 -8.51
C LEU A 508 -42.50 12.01 -9.52
N LEU A 509 -42.06 10.85 -10.01
CA LEU A 509 -42.83 10.03 -10.96
C LEU A 509 -44.18 9.63 -10.38
N LYS A 510 -44.21 9.20 -9.12
CA LYS A 510 -45.46 8.82 -8.44
C LYS A 510 -46.39 10.02 -8.21
N ASN A 511 -45.85 11.21 -7.91
CA ASN A 511 -46.66 12.41 -7.76
C ASN A 511 -47.28 12.80 -9.10
N ALA A 512 -46.48 12.83 -10.16
CA ALA A 512 -46.96 13.12 -11.52
C ALA A 512 -48.03 12.10 -11.97
N GLU A 513 -47.82 10.81 -11.72
CA GLU A 513 -48.82 9.78 -12.03
C GLU A 513 -50.14 9.99 -11.28
N THR A 514 -50.05 10.38 -10.00
CA THR A 514 -51.24 10.62 -9.18
C THR A 514 -52.02 11.85 -9.66
N GLU A 515 -51.33 12.94 -10.00
CA GLU A 515 -51.97 14.20 -10.39
C GLU A 515 -52.44 14.21 -11.86
N CYS A 516 -51.71 13.57 -12.77
CA CYS A 516 -52.09 13.46 -14.18
C CYS A 516 -53.02 12.28 -14.47
N GLY A 517 -53.07 11.28 -13.59
CA GLY A 517 -53.86 10.06 -13.79
C GLY A 517 -53.27 9.06 -14.79
N GLU A 518 -52.02 9.25 -15.21
CA GLU A 518 -51.28 8.38 -16.13
C GLU A 518 -49.80 8.31 -15.76
N ALA A 519 -49.15 7.18 -16.01
CA ALA A 519 -47.71 7.05 -15.76
C ALA A 519 -46.92 7.86 -16.78
N LEU A 520 -46.02 8.72 -16.30
CA LEU A 520 -45.13 9.55 -17.11
C LEU A 520 -43.67 9.18 -16.87
N THR A 521 -42.84 9.37 -17.89
CA THR A 521 -41.38 9.36 -17.79
C THR A 521 -40.84 10.71 -17.31
N LEU A 522 -39.57 10.77 -16.88
CA LEU A 522 -38.94 12.04 -16.49
C LEU A 522 -38.93 13.03 -17.65
N ASP A 523 -38.60 12.58 -18.86
CA ASP A 523 -38.57 13.42 -20.05
C ASP A 523 -39.96 14.02 -20.34
N GLU A 524 -41.02 13.22 -20.27
CA GLU A 524 -42.39 13.70 -20.45
C GLU A 524 -42.82 14.72 -19.37
N ILE A 525 -42.41 14.52 -18.12
CA ILE A 525 -42.68 15.48 -17.04
C ILE A 525 -42.01 16.82 -17.37
N PHE A 526 -40.72 16.83 -17.71
CA PHE A 526 -40.02 18.08 -18.00
C PHE A 526 -40.46 18.73 -19.31
N ASP A 527 -40.81 17.96 -20.33
CA ASP A 527 -41.40 18.49 -21.57
C ASP A 527 -42.74 19.18 -21.30
N ARG A 528 -43.63 18.57 -20.50
CA ARG A 528 -44.90 19.19 -20.11
C ARG A 528 -44.69 20.44 -19.26
N TYR A 529 -43.74 20.41 -18.32
CA TYR A 529 -43.35 21.57 -17.52
C TYR A 529 -42.93 22.76 -18.41
N HIS A 530 -42.06 22.53 -19.39
CA HIS A 530 -41.58 23.55 -20.31
C HIS A 530 -42.65 24.07 -21.28
N ASN A 531 -43.67 23.24 -21.59
CA ASN A 531 -44.83 23.64 -22.39
C ASN A 531 -45.92 24.35 -21.58
N GLY A 532 -45.73 24.55 -20.28
CA GLY A 532 -46.67 25.29 -19.42
C GLY A 532 -47.89 24.49 -18.97
N ASP A 533 -47.77 23.16 -18.85
CA ASP A 533 -48.80 22.32 -18.22
C ASP A 533 -48.94 22.69 -16.73
N GLU A 534 -50.08 23.28 -16.36
CA GLU A 534 -50.34 23.78 -14.99
C GLU A 534 -50.28 22.69 -13.93
N VAL A 535 -50.70 21.46 -14.25
CA VAL A 535 -50.70 20.33 -13.29
C VAL A 535 -49.25 19.92 -13.00
N ILE A 536 -48.44 19.79 -14.05
CA ILE A 536 -47.04 19.44 -13.91
C ILE A 536 -46.24 20.56 -13.25
N GLN A 537 -46.56 21.83 -13.54
CA GLN A 537 -45.96 22.97 -12.84
C GLN A 537 -46.20 22.86 -11.34
N GLN A 538 -47.43 22.55 -10.90
CA GLN A 538 -47.72 22.35 -9.48
C GLN A 538 -46.93 21.16 -8.88
N VAL A 539 -46.80 20.05 -9.60
CA VAL A 539 -46.00 18.88 -9.14
C VAL A 539 -44.53 19.25 -8.95
N ILE A 540 -43.95 20.04 -9.86
CA ILE A 540 -42.57 20.50 -9.78
C ILE A 540 -42.39 21.56 -8.68
N ASP A 541 -43.35 22.47 -8.51
CA ASP A 541 -43.32 23.47 -7.44
C ASP A 541 -43.33 22.80 -6.06
N GLU A 542 -44.16 21.76 -5.86
CA GLU A 542 -44.14 20.96 -4.62
C GLU A 542 -42.78 20.28 -4.38
N TYR A 543 -42.15 19.77 -5.44
CA TYR A 543 -40.81 19.16 -5.38
C TYR A 543 -39.77 20.21 -4.97
N VAL A 544 -39.78 21.38 -5.60
CA VAL A 544 -38.85 22.49 -5.35
C VAL A 544 -39.02 23.04 -3.94
N ASP A 545 -40.27 23.22 -3.48
CA ASP A 545 -40.56 23.67 -2.12
C ASP A 545 -40.05 22.67 -1.08
N ALA A 546 -40.30 21.38 -1.28
CA ALA A 546 -39.80 20.32 -0.39
C ALA A 546 -38.26 20.30 -0.35
N LEU A 547 -37.61 20.42 -1.50
CA LEU A 547 -36.15 20.49 -1.60
C LEU A 547 -35.60 21.74 -0.90
N GLY A 548 -36.25 22.89 -1.10
CA GLY A 548 -35.93 24.16 -0.45
C GLY A 548 -36.00 24.07 1.07
N VAL A 549 -37.04 23.46 1.63
CA VAL A 549 -37.14 23.18 3.08
C VAL A 549 -35.97 22.32 3.55
N GLY A 550 -35.62 21.28 2.79
CA GLY A 550 -34.48 20.42 3.07
C GLY A 550 -33.16 21.18 3.14
N ILE A 551 -32.87 22.00 2.12
CA ILE A 551 -31.65 22.81 2.05
C ILE A 551 -31.59 23.82 3.19
N VAL A 552 -32.68 24.55 3.45
CA VAL A 552 -32.75 25.57 4.51
C VAL A 552 -32.49 24.95 5.89
N ASN A 553 -33.00 23.75 6.15
CA ASN A 553 -32.74 23.05 7.41
C ASN A 553 -31.25 22.74 7.59
N ILE A 554 -30.56 22.26 6.54
CA ILE A 554 -29.13 21.97 6.60
C ILE A 554 -28.32 23.26 6.78
N VAL A 555 -28.64 24.32 6.03
CA VAL A 555 -28.00 25.63 6.22
C VAL A 555 -28.15 26.13 7.66
N ASN A 556 -29.35 26.07 8.23
CA ASN A 556 -29.59 26.52 9.60
C ASN A 556 -28.90 25.67 10.68
N MET A 557 -28.58 24.42 10.38
CA MET A 557 -27.91 23.51 11.31
C MET A 557 -26.40 23.75 11.39
N PHE A 558 -25.78 24.24 10.32
CA PHE A 558 -24.33 24.45 10.22
C PHE A 558 -23.90 25.93 10.15
N ARG A 559 -24.84 26.88 10.13
CA ARG A 559 -24.55 28.33 10.15
C ARG A 559 -23.91 28.84 11.44
#